data_AF-A0A091CBR0-F1
#
_entry.id   AF-A0A091CBR0-F1
#
_cell.length_a   1.000
_cell.length_b   1.000
_cell.length_c   1.000
_cell.angle_alpha   90.00
_cell.angle_beta   90.00
_cell.angle_gamma   90.00
#
_symmetry.space_group_name_H-M   'P 1'
#
loop_
_entity.id
_entity.type
_entity.pdbx_description
1 polymer ?
#
loop_
_entity_poly.entity_id
_entity_poly.type
_entity_poly.pdbx_seq_one_letter_code
_entity_poly.pdbx_strand_id
1 'polypeptide(L)'
;MEDMKHIESGHFYKYNPQDRQIIGNNTKALMTISKVKAIVRDHYDTVLEKALPDADFSQLNMVQKEQFYSAIVYYNSELKPLSIDQINQLKEETPQMFLSIEHQKGLQYLKGHLEAKDLDNERLKNVLKQDGTRQLFLAECQKDPQVSSDQIESTKQHLNQQRQKQDHYRKQVLTDYEPANYKEFSNEEYLQHVFSQTIMNLLYAGGRSQSDKKQQQEQKDTEWEMTKKQRENQKRRGTSKGLHL
;
A
#
# COMPACT_ATOMS: atom_id res chain seq x y z
N MET A 1 -25.02 9.12 -14.90
CA MET A 1 -25.76 8.02 -15.56
C MET A 1 -26.23 8.41 -16.97
N GLU A 2 -26.03 9.66 -17.39
CA GLU A 2 -26.54 10.20 -18.67
C GLU A 2 -25.58 10.08 -19.87
N ASP A 3 -24.27 9.91 -19.66
CA ASP A 3 -23.28 9.94 -20.76
C ASP A 3 -23.23 8.68 -21.65
N MET A 4 -24.07 7.66 -21.42
CA MET A 4 -24.05 6.43 -22.24
C MET A 4 -25.10 6.36 -23.35
N LYS A 5 -26.03 7.32 -23.46
CA LYS A 5 -27.00 7.31 -24.59
C LYS A 5 -26.34 7.57 -25.96
N HIS A 6 -25.10 8.05 -25.98
CA HIS A 6 -24.42 8.46 -27.22
C HIS A 6 -23.28 7.53 -27.67
N ILE A 7 -22.87 6.55 -26.85
CA ILE A 7 -21.88 5.54 -27.28
C ILE A 7 -22.55 4.38 -28.06
N GLU A 8 -23.88 4.20 -27.92
CA GLU A 8 -24.60 3.04 -28.45
C GLU A 8 -24.88 3.05 -29.97
N SER A 9 -24.82 4.19 -30.65
CA SER A 9 -25.38 4.28 -32.01
C SER A 9 -24.36 4.24 -33.17
N GLY A 10 -23.06 4.40 -32.95
CA GLY A 10 -22.11 4.56 -34.07
C GLY A 10 -21.43 3.28 -34.58
N HIS A 11 -21.05 2.39 -33.67
CA HIS A 11 -19.98 1.41 -33.94
C HIS A 11 -20.42 -0.06 -33.97
N PHE A 12 -21.67 -0.38 -33.62
CA PHE A 12 -22.13 -1.77 -33.46
C PHE A 12 -23.13 -2.27 -34.52
N TYR A 13 -23.38 -1.51 -35.58
CA TYR A 13 -24.31 -1.90 -36.66
C TYR A 13 -23.89 -3.16 -37.43
N LYS A 14 -22.60 -3.54 -37.38
CA LYS A 14 -22.06 -4.72 -38.07
C LYS A 14 -22.27 -6.04 -37.33
N TYR A 15 -22.71 -5.99 -36.06
CA TYR A 15 -22.87 -7.17 -35.21
C TYR A 15 -24.33 -7.59 -35.13
N ASN A 16 -24.61 -8.89 -35.05
CA ASN A 16 -25.99 -9.36 -34.91
C ASN A 16 -26.54 -9.02 -33.49
N PRO A 17 -27.85 -9.12 -33.24
CA PRO A 17 -28.42 -8.79 -31.93
C PRO A 17 -27.84 -9.58 -30.75
N GLN A 18 -27.45 -10.85 -30.96
CA GLN A 18 -26.85 -11.71 -29.94
C GLN A 18 -25.42 -11.24 -29.61
N ASP A 19 -24.63 -10.95 -30.63
CA ASP A 19 -23.27 -10.41 -30.51
C ASP A 19 -23.29 -9.05 -29.78
N ARG A 20 -24.24 -8.17 -30.10
CA ARG A 20 -24.40 -6.89 -29.40
C ARG A 20 -24.72 -7.05 -27.92
N GLN A 21 -25.54 -8.03 -27.57
CA GLN A 21 -25.87 -8.34 -26.18
C GLN A 21 -24.65 -8.88 -25.42
N ILE A 22 -23.87 -9.78 -26.04
CA ILE A 22 -22.62 -10.31 -25.47
C ILE A 22 -21.62 -9.17 -25.25
N ILE A 23 -21.43 -8.29 -26.24
CA ILE A 23 -20.54 -7.13 -26.14
C ILE A 23 -21.01 -6.21 -25.00
N GLY A 24 -22.29 -5.84 -24.97
CA GLY A 24 -22.83 -4.96 -23.93
C GLY A 24 -22.68 -5.53 -22.50
N ASN A 25 -22.88 -6.84 -22.33
CA ASN A 25 -22.69 -7.51 -21.05
C ASN A 25 -21.22 -7.54 -20.64
N ASN A 26 -20.31 -7.88 -21.57
CA ASN A 26 -18.88 -7.89 -21.31
C ASN A 26 -18.35 -6.49 -20.98
N THR A 27 -18.81 -5.44 -21.69
CA THR A 27 -18.45 -4.05 -21.39
C THR A 27 -18.89 -3.64 -19.98
N LYS A 28 -20.11 -3.99 -19.57
CA LYS A 28 -20.60 -3.75 -18.20
C LYS A 28 -19.78 -4.49 -17.16
N ALA A 29 -19.44 -5.75 -17.40
CA ALA A 29 -18.59 -6.54 -16.50
C ALA A 29 -17.20 -5.90 -16.34
N LEU A 30 -16.57 -5.48 -17.45
CA LEU A 30 -15.29 -4.78 -17.43
C LEU A 30 -15.37 -3.45 -16.67
N MET A 31 -16.45 -2.68 -16.83
CA MET A 31 -16.67 -1.45 -16.07
C MET A 31 -16.84 -1.70 -14.57
N THR A 32 -17.53 -2.79 -14.19
CA THR A 32 -17.64 -3.17 -12.77
C THR A 32 -16.27 -3.55 -12.22
N ILE A 33 -15.49 -4.35 -12.95
CA ILE A 33 -14.13 -4.73 -12.55
C ILE A 33 -13.23 -3.50 -12.42
N SER A 34 -13.30 -2.55 -13.36
CA SER A 34 -12.48 -1.33 -13.30
C SER A 34 -12.85 -0.44 -12.11
N LYS A 35 -14.15 -0.30 -11.82
CA LYS A 35 -14.63 0.42 -10.62
C LYS A 35 -14.17 -0.25 -9.33
N VAL A 36 -14.29 -1.58 -9.22
CA VAL A 36 -13.81 -2.32 -8.05
C VAL A 36 -12.30 -2.14 -7.89
N LYS A 37 -11.52 -2.27 -8.98
CA LYS A 37 -10.07 -2.03 -8.95
C LYS A 37 -9.72 -0.61 -8.51
N ALA A 38 -10.49 0.40 -8.96
CA ALA A 38 -10.30 1.78 -8.56
C ALA A 38 -10.60 1.99 -7.05
N ILE A 39 -11.69 1.39 -6.54
CA ILE A 39 -12.04 1.45 -5.12
C ILE A 39 -10.96 0.79 -4.26
N VAL A 40 -10.46 -0.39 -4.66
CA VAL A 40 -9.39 -1.08 -3.92
C VAL A 40 -8.11 -0.24 -3.93
N ARG A 41 -7.77 0.36 -5.06
CA ARG A 41 -6.62 1.28 -5.17
C ARG A 41 -6.77 2.48 -4.23
N ASP A 42 -7.92 3.15 -4.26
CA ASP A 42 -8.22 4.32 -3.44
C ASP A 42 -8.15 3.98 -1.94
N HIS A 43 -8.66 2.81 -1.55
CA HIS A 43 -8.55 2.30 -0.19
C HIS A 43 -7.09 2.08 0.24
N TYR A 44 -6.28 1.47 -0.62
CA TYR A 44 -4.84 1.30 -0.34
C TYR A 44 -4.14 2.65 -0.23
N ASP A 45 -4.37 3.55 -1.18
CA ASP A 45 -3.73 4.87 -1.21
C ASP A 45 -4.08 5.67 0.04
N THR A 46 -5.36 5.70 0.44
CA THR A 46 -5.81 6.38 1.67
C THR A 46 -5.07 5.87 2.91
N VAL A 47 -4.89 4.55 3.04
CA VAL A 47 -4.24 3.94 4.19
C VAL A 47 -2.73 4.20 4.17
N LEU A 48 -2.12 4.11 2.99
CA LEU A 48 -0.69 4.30 2.79
C LEU A 48 -0.27 5.77 2.98
N GLU A 49 -1.00 6.72 2.41
CA GLU A 49 -0.77 8.16 2.59
C GLU A 49 -0.93 8.59 4.04
N LYS A 50 -1.85 7.97 4.79
CA LYS A 50 -1.97 8.25 6.23
C LYS A 50 -0.76 7.78 7.03
N ALA A 51 -0.24 6.60 6.71
CA ALA A 51 0.91 6.02 7.42
C ALA A 51 2.25 6.58 6.95
N LEU A 52 2.35 7.01 5.69
CA LEU A 52 3.56 7.48 5.01
C LEU A 52 3.23 8.74 4.19
N PRO A 53 2.96 9.89 4.85
CA PRO A 53 2.42 11.08 4.19
C PRO A 53 3.36 11.74 3.19
N ASP A 54 4.67 11.53 3.33
CA ASP A 54 5.69 12.10 2.45
C ASP A 54 6.08 11.16 1.28
N ALA A 55 5.46 9.98 1.19
CA ALA A 55 5.73 8.99 0.15
C ALA A 55 4.77 9.13 -1.04
N ASP A 56 5.29 9.03 -2.26
CA ASP A 56 4.51 9.03 -3.50
C ASP A 56 4.25 7.59 -3.99
N PHE A 57 3.04 7.11 -3.78
CA PHE A 57 2.60 5.77 -4.21
C PHE A 57 2.12 5.70 -5.67
N SER A 58 2.16 6.80 -6.45
CA SER A 58 1.66 6.81 -7.83
C SER A 58 2.41 5.87 -8.76
N GLN A 59 3.69 5.61 -8.44
CA GLN A 59 4.60 4.78 -9.23
C GLN A 59 4.46 3.29 -8.91
N LEU A 60 3.75 2.91 -7.85
CA LEU A 60 3.58 1.51 -7.47
C LEU A 60 2.45 0.85 -8.24
N ASN A 61 2.67 -0.38 -8.68
CA ASN A 61 1.61 -1.22 -9.22
C ASN A 61 0.71 -1.78 -8.09
N MET A 62 -0.43 -2.38 -8.44
CA MET A 62 -1.40 -2.88 -7.45
C MET A 62 -0.82 -3.93 -6.50
N VAL A 63 0.07 -4.81 -6.97
CA VAL A 63 0.67 -5.86 -6.15
C VAL A 63 1.59 -5.22 -5.10
N GLN A 64 2.42 -4.26 -5.51
CA GLN A 64 3.27 -3.51 -4.60
C GLN A 64 2.43 -2.73 -3.57
N LYS A 65 1.34 -2.08 -4.00
CA LYS A 65 0.43 -1.37 -3.08
C LYS A 65 -0.19 -2.33 -2.06
N GLU A 66 -0.65 -3.50 -2.47
CA GLU A 66 -1.18 -4.53 -1.55
C GLU A 66 -0.13 -4.98 -0.54
N GLN A 67 1.13 -5.16 -0.99
CA GLN A 67 2.23 -5.57 -0.11
C GLN A 67 2.56 -4.50 0.93
N PHE A 68 2.67 -3.24 0.51
CA PHE A 68 2.84 -2.10 1.41
C PHE A 68 1.67 -1.99 2.40
N TYR A 69 0.45 -2.07 1.88
CA TYR A 69 -0.76 -1.99 2.67
C TYR A 69 -0.80 -3.11 3.72
N SER A 70 -0.43 -4.34 3.34
CA SER A 70 -0.37 -5.47 4.27
C SER A 70 0.68 -5.26 5.36
N ALA A 71 1.88 -4.77 5.02
CA ALA A 71 2.91 -4.45 6.00
C ALA A 71 2.43 -3.35 6.98
N ILE A 72 1.85 -2.27 6.46
CA ILE A 72 1.35 -1.15 7.27
C ILE A 72 0.22 -1.59 8.19
N VAL A 73 -0.80 -2.28 7.67
CA VAL A 73 -1.92 -2.75 8.49
C VAL A 73 -1.46 -3.75 9.55
N TYR A 74 -0.49 -4.60 9.22
CA TYR A 74 0.02 -5.60 10.15
C TYR A 74 0.83 -4.96 11.29
N TYR A 75 1.80 -4.09 11.00
CA TYR A 75 2.71 -3.54 12.02
C TYR A 75 2.24 -2.22 12.64
N ASN A 76 1.49 -1.41 11.90
CA ASN A 76 1.01 -0.08 12.29
C ASN A 76 -0.50 0.06 12.09
N SER A 77 -1.28 -0.79 12.77
CA SER A 77 -2.74 -0.81 12.64
C SER A 77 -3.46 0.49 13.03
N GLU A 78 -2.81 1.36 13.81
CA GLU A 78 -3.33 2.68 14.18
C GLU A 78 -3.12 3.73 13.08
N LEU A 79 -2.34 3.40 12.04
CA LEU A 79 -1.97 4.28 10.94
C LEU A 79 -1.35 5.59 11.43
N LYS A 80 -0.48 5.50 12.42
CA LYS A 80 0.33 6.63 12.85
C LYS A 80 1.38 6.93 11.77
N PRO A 81 1.68 8.19 11.43
CA PRO A 81 2.75 8.50 10.50
C PRO A 81 4.07 7.87 10.94
N LEU A 82 4.73 7.13 10.06
CA LEU A 82 6.01 6.47 10.31
C LEU A 82 7.16 7.26 9.68
N SER A 83 8.24 7.44 10.44
CA SER A 83 9.49 7.98 9.91
C SER A 83 10.29 6.91 9.15
N ILE A 84 11.24 7.34 8.32
CA ILE A 84 12.16 6.43 7.62
C ILE A 84 12.96 5.59 8.62
N ASP A 85 13.37 6.16 9.75
CA ASP A 85 14.10 5.44 10.80
C ASP A 85 13.25 4.33 11.44
N GLN A 86 11.96 4.60 11.69
CA GLN A 86 11.04 3.58 12.20
C GLN A 86 10.84 2.44 11.20
N ILE A 87 10.78 2.74 9.90
CA ILE A 87 10.68 1.73 8.84
C ILE A 87 11.97 0.90 8.77
N ASN A 88 13.12 1.54 8.89
CA ASN A 88 14.41 0.84 8.93
C ASN A 88 14.52 -0.07 10.15
N GLN A 89 14.10 0.40 11.33
CA GLN A 89 14.06 -0.41 12.53
C GLN A 89 13.13 -1.63 12.36
N LEU A 90 11.94 -1.44 11.77
CA LEU A 90 11.01 -2.55 11.50
C LEU A 90 11.64 -3.63 10.59
N LYS A 91 12.50 -3.24 9.64
CA LYS A 91 13.20 -4.19 8.75
C LYS A 91 14.30 -4.97 9.47
N GLU A 92 14.96 -4.36 10.45
CA GLU A 92 16.05 -4.97 11.20
C GLU A 92 15.53 -5.90 12.30
N GLU A 93 14.50 -5.47 13.01
CA GLU A 93 13.90 -6.21 14.11
C GLU A 93 12.37 -6.22 13.94
N THR A 94 11.82 -7.31 13.40
CA THR A 94 10.37 -7.46 13.26
C THR A 94 9.75 -7.74 14.63
N PRO A 95 8.89 -6.85 15.15
CA PRO A 95 8.23 -7.08 16.42
C PRO A 95 7.21 -8.21 16.33
N GLN A 96 7.03 -8.95 17.42
CA GLN A 96 5.92 -9.88 17.60
C GLN A 96 4.64 -9.08 17.88
N MET A 97 3.62 -9.27 17.05
CA MET A 97 2.38 -8.50 17.09
C MET A 97 1.27 -9.18 17.90
N PHE A 98 1.35 -10.49 18.08
CA PHE A 98 0.35 -11.29 18.79
C PHE A 98 0.97 -12.20 19.84
N LEU A 99 0.24 -12.45 20.92
CA LEU A 99 0.66 -13.39 21.96
C LEU A 99 0.49 -14.84 21.48
N SER A 100 1.18 -15.79 22.10
CA SER A 100 1.08 -17.21 21.74
C SER A 100 -0.35 -17.78 21.82
N ILE A 101 -1.17 -17.32 22.77
CA ILE A 101 -2.58 -17.72 22.83
C ILE A 101 -3.39 -17.16 21.65
N GLU A 102 -3.03 -15.97 21.16
CA GLU A 102 -3.65 -15.35 20.00
C GLU A 102 -3.20 -16.03 18.71
N HIS A 103 -1.94 -16.48 18.62
CA HIS A 103 -1.46 -17.34 17.54
C HIS A 103 -2.27 -18.62 17.46
N GLN A 104 -2.44 -19.32 18.59
CA GLN A 104 -3.24 -20.55 18.64
C GLN A 104 -4.69 -20.31 18.21
N LYS A 105 -5.36 -19.29 18.77
CA LYS A 105 -6.73 -18.93 18.37
C LYS A 105 -6.82 -18.57 16.88
N GLY A 106 -5.87 -17.79 16.37
CA GLY A 106 -5.85 -17.38 14.97
C GLY A 106 -5.67 -18.57 14.02
N LEU A 107 -4.80 -19.54 14.35
CA LEU A 107 -4.66 -20.77 13.57
C LEU A 107 -5.95 -21.60 13.58
N GLN A 108 -6.64 -21.71 14.72
CA GLN A 108 -7.93 -22.42 14.80
C GLN A 108 -9.03 -21.72 13.99
N TYR A 109 -9.06 -20.38 14.01
CA TYR A 109 -9.95 -19.58 13.17
C TYR A 109 -9.68 -19.82 11.67
N LEU A 110 -8.41 -19.81 11.25
CA LEU A 110 -8.04 -20.05 9.85
C LEU A 110 -8.37 -21.47 9.36
N LYS A 111 -8.46 -22.45 10.27
CA LYS A 111 -8.95 -23.81 9.97
C LYS A 111 -10.47 -23.95 10.02
N GLY A 112 -11.19 -22.89 10.41
CA GLY A 112 -12.64 -22.88 10.55
C GLY A 112 -13.16 -23.55 11.82
N HIS A 113 -12.31 -23.79 12.82
CA HIS A 113 -12.73 -24.35 14.12
C HIS A 113 -13.21 -23.28 15.10
N LEU A 114 -12.86 -22.01 14.87
CA LEU A 114 -13.36 -20.86 15.61
C LEU A 114 -14.04 -19.88 14.67
N GLU A 115 -15.00 -19.12 15.20
CA GLU A 115 -15.64 -18.01 14.51
C GLU A 115 -15.01 -16.67 14.91
N ALA A 116 -15.30 -15.61 14.16
CA ALA A 116 -14.77 -14.28 14.43
C ALA A 116 -15.18 -13.72 15.80
N LYS A 117 -16.30 -14.20 16.37
CA LYS A 117 -16.79 -13.81 17.71
C LYS A 117 -15.96 -14.42 18.84
N ASP A 118 -15.23 -15.50 18.56
CA ASP A 118 -14.40 -16.22 19.55
C ASP A 118 -12.98 -15.63 19.65
N LEU A 119 -12.66 -14.69 18.76
CA LEU A 119 -11.44 -13.89 18.81
C LEU A 119 -11.72 -12.65 19.68
N ASP A 120 -10.92 -12.41 20.71
CA ASP A 120 -11.12 -11.23 21.57
C ASP A 120 -10.45 -9.99 20.95
N ASN A 121 -9.30 -10.19 20.31
CA ASN A 121 -8.50 -9.11 19.75
C ASN A 121 -9.01 -8.68 18.36
N GLU A 122 -9.51 -7.44 18.27
CA GLU A 122 -9.98 -6.83 17.02
C GLU A 122 -8.89 -6.70 15.96
N ARG A 123 -7.65 -6.45 16.36
CA ARG A 123 -6.50 -6.41 15.42
C ARG A 123 -6.30 -7.78 14.79
N LEU A 124 -6.34 -8.84 15.60
CA LEU A 124 -6.23 -10.21 15.11
C LEU A 124 -7.36 -10.52 14.11
N LYS A 125 -8.61 -10.17 14.42
CA LYS A 125 -9.73 -10.33 13.49
C LYS A 125 -9.46 -9.65 12.14
N ASN A 126 -8.93 -8.43 12.15
CA ASN A 126 -8.68 -7.68 10.93
C ASN A 126 -7.53 -8.27 10.12
N VAL A 127 -6.43 -8.65 10.78
CA VAL A 127 -5.29 -9.34 10.16
C VAL A 127 -5.73 -10.67 9.52
N LEU A 128 -6.62 -11.42 10.16
CA LEU A 128 -7.08 -12.71 9.64
C LEU A 128 -8.17 -12.59 8.55
N LYS A 129 -8.61 -11.39 8.15
CA LYS A 129 -9.57 -11.22 7.04
C LYS A 129 -8.91 -11.10 5.67
N GLN A 130 -7.64 -10.71 5.61
CA GLN A 130 -6.95 -10.35 4.36
C GLN A 130 -5.77 -11.28 4.10
N ASP A 131 -5.61 -11.75 2.86
CA ASP A 131 -4.63 -12.78 2.51
C ASP A 131 -3.18 -12.33 2.70
N GLY A 132 -2.87 -11.05 2.44
CA GLY A 132 -1.53 -10.50 2.66
C GLY A 132 -1.14 -10.47 4.14
N THR A 133 -2.03 -10.02 5.02
CA THR A 133 -1.77 -9.98 6.47
C THR A 133 -1.84 -11.37 7.12
N ARG A 134 -2.61 -12.31 6.57
CA ARG A 134 -2.58 -13.73 6.99
C ARG A 134 -1.21 -14.36 6.78
N GLN A 135 -0.49 -14.01 5.72
CA GLN A 135 0.85 -14.54 5.48
C GLN A 135 1.84 -14.04 6.53
N LEU A 136 1.79 -12.75 6.86
CA LEU A 136 2.59 -12.17 7.93
C LEU A 136 2.29 -12.82 9.29
N PHE A 137 1.00 -13.09 9.57
CA PHE A 137 0.59 -13.81 10.77
C PHE A 137 1.13 -15.24 10.82
N LEU A 138 1.01 -16.00 9.72
CA LEU A 138 1.52 -17.37 9.65
C LEU A 138 3.05 -17.42 9.80
N ALA A 139 3.76 -16.45 9.23
CA ALA A 139 5.20 -16.32 9.36
C ALA A 139 5.63 -15.92 10.78
N GLU A 140 4.84 -15.09 11.48
CA GLU A 140 5.07 -14.78 12.89
C GLU A 140 4.86 -16.02 13.78
N CYS A 141 3.79 -16.79 13.55
CA CYS A 141 3.55 -18.05 14.24
C CYS A 141 4.72 -19.04 14.11
N GLN A 142 5.44 -19.05 12.98
CA GLN A 142 6.59 -19.94 12.78
C GLN A 142 7.76 -19.62 13.71
N LYS A 143 7.83 -18.40 14.24
CA LYS A 143 8.86 -17.97 15.20
C LYS A 143 8.44 -18.21 16.65
N ASP A 144 7.17 -18.50 16.91
CA ASP A 144 6.66 -18.70 18.25
C ASP A 144 6.95 -20.14 18.72
N PRO A 145 7.83 -20.33 19.73
CA PRO A 145 8.17 -21.66 20.23
C PRO A 145 7.01 -22.37 20.93
N GLN A 146 5.94 -21.66 21.29
CA GLN A 146 4.74 -22.24 21.92
C GLN A 146 3.70 -22.72 20.89
N VAL A 147 3.96 -22.52 19.60
CA VAL A 147 3.08 -22.93 18.51
C VAL A 147 3.70 -24.12 17.78
N SER A 148 2.92 -25.20 17.64
CA SER A 148 3.38 -26.40 16.94
C SER A 148 3.57 -26.14 15.45
N SER A 149 4.72 -26.56 14.90
CA SER A 149 4.99 -26.55 13.46
C SER A 149 3.93 -27.29 12.66
N ASP A 150 3.44 -28.42 13.18
CA ASP A 150 2.43 -29.25 12.52
C ASP A 150 1.07 -28.53 12.45
N GLN A 151 0.75 -27.76 13.49
CA GLN A 151 -0.45 -26.93 13.51
C GLN A 151 -0.37 -25.84 12.44
N ILE A 152 0.78 -25.19 12.29
CA ILE A 152 1.01 -24.16 11.26
C ILE A 152 0.91 -24.79 9.87
N GLU A 153 1.62 -25.89 9.63
CA GLU A 153 1.66 -26.56 8.34
C GLU A 153 0.28 -27.09 7.93
N SER A 154 -0.46 -27.71 8.85
CA SER A 154 -1.83 -28.15 8.59
C SER A 154 -2.78 -26.99 8.28
N THR A 155 -2.54 -25.80 8.87
CA THR A 155 -3.30 -24.58 8.58
C THR A 155 -2.97 -24.07 7.18
N LYS A 156 -1.69 -23.99 6.81
CA LYS A 156 -1.24 -23.61 5.46
C LYS A 156 -1.85 -24.53 4.40
N GLN A 157 -1.82 -25.84 4.62
CA GLN A 157 -2.42 -26.82 3.72
C GLN A 157 -3.93 -26.62 3.58
N HIS A 158 -4.65 -26.39 4.68
CA HIS A 158 -6.08 -26.11 4.64
C HIS A 158 -6.39 -24.86 3.79
N LEU A 159 -5.65 -23.77 4.00
CA LEU A 159 -5.83 -22.53 3.24
C LEU A 159 -5.50 -22.72 1.75
N ASN A 160 -4.45 -23.47 1.43
CA ASN A 160 -4.09 -23.78 0.05
C ASN A 160 -5.18 -24.63 -0.63
N GLN A 161 -5.73 -25.63 0.05
CA GLN A 161 -6.86 -26.42 -0.47
C GLN A 161 -8.10 -25.56 -0.72
N GLN A 162 -8.43 -24.63 0.19
CA GLN A 162 -9.54 -23.69 -0.01
C GLN A 162 -9.29 -22.80 -1.24
N ARG A 163 -8.08 -22.26 -1.37
CA ARG A 163 -7.68 -21.43 -2.52
C ARG A 163 -7.78 -22.21 -3.83
N GLN A 164 -7.25 -23.42 -3.89
CA GLN A 164 -7.31 -24.28 -5.07
C GLN A 164 -8.75 -24.57 -5.50
N LYS A 165 -9.67 -24.80 -4.54
CA LYS A 165 -11.10 -24.97 -4.84
C LYS A 165 -11.69 -23.71 -5.48
N GLN A 166 -11.38 -22.53 -4.92
CA GLN A 166 -11.84 -21.25 -5.48
C GLN A 166 -11.22 -20.97 -6.85
N ASP A 167 -9.94 -21.25 -7.03
CA ASP A 167 -9.24 -21.09 -8.31
C ASP A 167 -9.82 -22.02 -9.37
N HIS A 168 -10.13 -23.26 -9.01
CA HIS A 168 -10.79 -24.19 -9.92
C HIS A 168 -12.15 -23.67 -10.37
N TYR A 169 -12.96 -23.18 -9.43
CA TYR A 169 -14.25 -22.55 -9.76
C TYR A 169 -14.05 -21.33 -10.68
N ARG A 170 -13.10 -20.44 -10.37
CA ARG A 170 -12.81 -19.25 -11.18
C ARG A 170 -12.35 -19.62 -12.59
N LYS A 171 -11.49 -20.63 -12.75
CA LYS A 171 -11.06 -21.14 -14.07
C LYS A 171 -12.22 -21.67 -14.92
N GLN A 172 -13.24 -22.25 -14.29
CA GLN A 172 -14.43 -22.71 -15.01
C GLN A 172 -15.33 -21.56 -15.49
N VAL A 173 -15.36 -20.45 -14.75
CA VAL A 173 -16.27 -19.32 -14.99
C VAL A 173 -15.60 -18.18 -15.77
N LEU A 174 -14.27 -18.09 -15.73
CA LEU A 174 -13.47 -17.00 -16.31
C LEU A 174 -12.41 -17.57 -17.27
N THR A 175 -12.51 -17.20 -18.54
CA THR A 175 -11.67 -17.73 -19.63
C THR A 175 -10.18 -17.41 -19.48
N ASP A 176 -9.86 -16.22 -18.94
CA ASP A 176 -8.48 -15.73 -18.81
C ASP A 176 -8.02 -15.62 -17.35
N TYR A 177 -8.53 -16.49 -16.47
CA TYR A 177 -8.15 -16.46 -15.06
C TYR A 177 -6.80 -17.11 -14.80
N GLU A 178 -5.88 -16.32 -14.24
CA GLU A 178 -4.64 -16.82 -13.65
C GLU A 178 -4.68 -16.70 -12.12
N PRO A 179 -4.34 -17.78 -11.39
CA PRO A 179 -4.31 -17.73 -9.94
C PRO A 179 -3.13 -16.89 -9.45
N ALA A 180 -3.40 -16.03 -8.46
CA ALA A 180 -2.34 -15.33 -7.74
C ALA A 180 -1.67 -16.28 -6.74
N ASN A 181 -0.45 -16.72 -7.08
CA ASN A 181 0.38 -17.52 -6.18
C ASN A 181 1.25 -16.59 -5.34
N TYR A 182 1.06 -16.65 -4.03
CA TYR A 182 1.89 -15.89 -3.10
C TYR A 182 3.10 -16.73 -2.74
N LYS A 183 4.28 -16.12 -2.79
CA LYS A 183 5.52 -16.74 -2.36
C LYS A 183 5.60 -16.69 -0.83
N GLU A 184 6.06 -17.77 -0.21
CA GLU A 184 6.33 -17.77 1.23
C GLU A 184 7.55 -16.90 1.54
N PHE A 185 7.41 -16.06 2.56
CA PHE A 185 8.46 -15.20 3.09
C PHE A 185 8.41 -15.26 4.62
N SER A 186 9.58 -15.16 5.26
CA SER A 186 9.60 -14.73 6.67
C SER A 186 9.16 -13.27 6.78
N ASN A 187 8.77 -12.83 7.97
CA ASN A 187 8.41 -11.43 8.22
C ASN A 187 9.55 -10.47 7.83
N GLU A 188 10.80 -10.81 8.15
CA GLU A 188 11.99 -10.01 7.83
C GLU A 188 12.21 -9.94 6.33
N GLU A 189 12.16 -11.08 5.64
CA GLU A 189 12.31 -11.14 4.18
C GLU A 189 11.22 -10.32 3.48
N TYR A 190 9.97 -10.41 3.99
CA TYR A 190 8.86 -9.64 3.49
C TYR A 190 9.11 -8.14 3.65
N LEU A 191 9.50 -7.69 4.85
CA LEU A 191 9.76 -6.27 5.09
C LEU A 191 10.99 -5.76 4.33
N GLN A 192 12.05 -6.55 4.21
CA GLN A 192 13.22 -6.21 3.40
C GLN A 192 12.87 -6.06 1.92
N HIS A 193 11.94 -6.87 1.41
CA HIS A 193 11.44 -6.77 0.05
C HIS A 193 10.57 -5.52 -0.15
N VAL A 194 9.53 -5.36 0.68
CA VAL A 194 8.54 -4.28 0.58
C VAL A 194 9.20 -2.93 0.81
N PHE A 195 9.96 -2.78 1.89
CA PHE A 195 10.68 -1.55 2.24
C PHE A 195 12.14 -1.56 1.75
N SER A 196 12.39 -2.21 0.61
CA SER A 196 13.72 -2.21 -0.01
C SER A 196 14.18 -0.79 -0.32
N GLN A 197 15.49 -0.54 -0.25
CA GLN A 197 16.05 0.80 -0.47
C GLN A 197 15.65 1.37 -1.84
N THR A 198 15.54 0.51 -2.86
CA THR A 198 15.10 0.91 -4.21
C THR A 198 13.67 1.43 -4.19
N ILE A 199 12.75 0.73 -3.54
CA ILE A 199 11.35 1.16 -3.47
C ILE A 199 11.22 2.40 -2.57
N MET A 200 11.91 2.43 -1.43
CA MET A 200 11.92 3.62 -0.56
C MET A 200 12.46 4.83 -1.31
N ASN A 201 13.55 4.70 -2.07
CA ASN A 201 14.06 5.79 -2.89
C ASN A 201 13.05 6.24 -3.94
N LEU A 202 12.31 5.33 -4.57
CA LEU A 202 11.27 5.65 -5.53
C LEU A 202 10.13 6.44 -4.87
N LEU A 203 9.67 6.00 -3.71
CA LEU A 203 8.59 6.63 -2.95
C LEU A 203 8.96 8.04 -2.46
N TYR A 204 10.21 8.25 -2.03
CA TYR A 204 10.66 9.53 -1.47
C TYR A 204 11.47 10.38 -2.47
N ALA A 205 11.57 9.97 -3.74
CA ALA A 205 12.26 10.73 -4.79
C ALA A 205 11.61 12.12 -5.00
N GLY A 206 10.29 12.21 -4.87
CA GLY A 206 9.55 13.48 -4.94
C GLY A 206 9.85 14.44 -3.78
N GLY A 207 10.19 13.90 -2.60
CA GLY A 207 10.52 14.67 -1.39
C GLY A 207 11.84 15.43 -1.47
N ARG A 208 12.85 14.91 -2.20
CA ARG A 208 14.11 15.65 -2.46
C ARG A 208 13.84 16.99 -3.16
N SER A 209 12.89 17.02 -4.10
CA SER A 209 12.54 18.26 -4.80
C SER A 209 11.86 19.30 -3.91
N GLN A 210 11.22 18.94 -2.80
CA GLN A 210 10.60 19.90 -1.89
C GLN A 210 11.62 20.50 -0.91
N SER A 211 12.52 19.68 -0.37
CA SER A 211 13.66 20.16 0.44
C SER A 211 14.60 21.05 -0.37
N ASP A 212 14.87 20.68 -1.63
CA ASP A 212 15.74 21.45 -2.53
C ASP A 212 15.09 22.79 -2.92
N LYS A 213 13.77 22.82 -3.13
CA LYS A 213 13.02 24.07 -3.36
C LYS A 213 13.03 24.97 -2.13
N LYS A 214 12.89 24.41 -0.93
CA LYS A 214 12.94 25.17 0.33
C LYS A 214 14.33 25.78 0.56
N GLN A 215 15.40 25.01 0.34
CA GLN A 215 16.77 25.53 0.37
C GLN A 215 17.03 26.60 -0.70
N GLN A 216 16.54 26.42 -1.93
CA GLN A 216 16.69 27.43 -2.98
C GLN A 216 15.92 28.72 -2.65
N GLN A 217 14.77 28.62 -1.99
CA GLN A 217 14.00 29.78 -1.54
C GLN A 217 14.75 30.54 -0.42
N GLU A 218 15.27 29.81 0.57
CA GLU A 218 16.07 30.38 1.67
C GLU A 218 17.37 31.03 1.16
N GLN A 219 18.01 30.45 0.14
CA GLN A 219 19.17 31.05 -0.54
C GLN A 219 18.80 32.35 -1.26
N LYS A 220 17.69 32.38 -2.00
CA LYS A 220 17.21 33.59 -2.69
C LYS A 220 16.84 34.71 -1.71
N ASP A 221 16.20 34.38 -0.60
CA ASP A 221 15.83 35.36 0.43
C ASP A 221 17.09 35.94 1.10
N THR A 222 18.10 35.10 1.34
CA THR A 222 19.40 35.54 1.86
C THR A 222 20.14 36.46 0.88
N GLU A 223 20.17 36.12 -0.42
CA GLU A 223 20.75 36.97 -1.46
C GLU A 223 20.02 38.32 -1.59
N TRP A 224 18.69 38.31 -1.44
CA TRP A 224 17.88 39.52 -1.47
C TRP A 224 18.19 40.45 -0.28
N GLU A 225 18.31 39.90 0.93
CA GLU A 225 18.70 40.66 2.13
C GLU A 225 20.11 41.24 2.03
N MET A 226 21.06 40.47 1.46
CA MET A 226 22.43 40.93 1.22
C MET A 226 22.47 42.09 0.22
N THR A 227 21.74 41.98 -0.90
CA THR A 227 21.66 43.05 -1.90
C THR A 227 20.95 44.30 -1.39
N LYS A 228 19.92 44.15 -0.54
CA LYS A 228 19.26 45.26 0.14
C LYS A 228 20.23 46.00 1.08
N LYS A 229 20.97 45.28 1.93
CA LYS A 229 21.98 45.88 2.83
C LYS A 229 23.11 46.57 2.07
N GLN A 230 23.56 46.01 0.95
CA GLN A 230 24.56 46.66 0.09
C GLN A 230 24.04 47.99 -0.47
N ARG A 231 22.80 48.05 -0.94
CA ARG A 231 22.17 49.28 -1.44
C ARG A 231 22.01 50.32 -0.33
N GLU A 232 21.66 49.93 0.87
CA GLU A 232 21.58 50.83 2.04
C GLU A 232 22.96 51.38 2.44
N ASN A 233 24.00 50.54 2.44
CA ASN A 233 25.37 50.98 2.72
C ASN A 233 25.93 51.92 1.63
N GLN A 234 25.58 51.71 0.35
CA GLN A 234 25.94 52.63 -0.73
C GLN A 234 25.23 53.98 -0.59
N LYS A 235 23.94 53.99 -0.22
CA LYS A 235 23.21 55.24 0.10
C LYS A 235 23.83 55.98 1.28
N ARG A 236 24.20 55.28 2.36
CA ARG A 236 24.87 55.86 3.54
C ARG A 236 26.25 56.43 3.23
N ARG A 237 27.02 55.79 2.34
CA ARG A 237 28.31 56.31 1.84
C ARG A 237 28.13 57.51 0.89
N GLY A 238 27.05 57.57 0.13
CA GLY A 238 26.68 58.72 -0.71
C GLY A 238 26.29 59.96 0.10
N THR A 239 25.67 59.78 1.28
CA THR A 239 25.33 60.89 2.20
C THR A 239 26.50 61.37 3.06
N SER A 240 27.64 60.66 3.09
CA SER A 240 28.84 61.07 3.85
C SER A 240 29.82 61.92 3.02
N LYS A 241 29.51 62.21 1.75
CA LYS A 241 30.41 62.95 0.83
C LYS A 241 29.90 64.35 0.46
N GLY A 242 29.13 64.96 1.35
CA GLY A 242 28.62 66.32 1.19
C GLY A 242 28.35 66.97 2.53
N LEU A 243 29.41 67.22 3.31
CA LEU A 243 29.50 68.23 4.38
C LEU A 243 30.92 68.17 4.97
N HIS A 244 31.88 68.70 4.22
CA HIS A 244 33.05 69.38 4.78
C HIS A 244 33.28 70.63 3.94
N LEU A 245 33.29 71.76 4.64
CA LEU A 245 33.64 73.11 4.18
C LEU A 245 34.98 73.14 3.45
#